data_AF-A0A5B8N9B6-F1
#
_entry.id   AF-A0A5B8N9B6-F1
#
_cell.length_a   1.000
_cell.length_b   1.000
_cell.length_c   1.000
_cell.angle_alpha   90.00
_cell.angle_beta   90.00
_cell.angle_gamma   90.00
#
_symmetry.space_group_name_H-M   'P 1'
#
loop_
_entity.id
_entity.type
_entity.pdbx_description
1 polymer ?
#
loop_
_entity_poly.entity_id
_entity_poly.type
_entity_poly.pdbx_seq_one_letter_code
_entity_poly.pdbx_strand_id
1 'polypeptide(L)' 'MSKKPSRTLTFKCRKCSKPVTVFLQKVSACSHIQPYQGICACGEVMRHATGQKDAVESYLASDGDWSHHHH' A
#
# COMPACT_ATOMS: atom_id res chain seq x y z
N MET A 1 2.93 -14.16 -19.47
CA MET A 1 3.89 -13.31 -18.76
C MET A 1 3.35 -13.03 -17.36
N SER A 2 3.69 -13.87 -16.37
CA SER A 2 3.29 -13.62 -14.97
C SER A 2 4.07 -12.42 -14.45
N LYS A 3 3.47 -11.23 -14.50
CA LYS A 3 3.99 -10.02 -13.87
C LYS A 3 4.01 -10.24 -12.36
N LYS A 4 5.13 -10.76 -11.84
CA LYS A 4 5.37 -10.77 -10.39
C LYS A 4 5.22 -9.32 -9.92
N PRO A 5 4.46 -9.03 -8.86
CA PRO A 5 4.41 -7.68 -8.34
C PRO A 5 5.81 -7.19 -8.04
N SER A 6 6.11 -5.98 -8.52
CA SER A 6 7.33 -5.29 -8.13
C SER A 6 7.35 -5.20 -6.62
N ARG A 7 8.41 -5.67 -5.96
CA ARG A 7 8.50 -5.65 -4.49
C ARG A 7 8.59 -4.21 -3.94
N THR A 8 8.88 -3.25 -4.81
CA THR A 8 9.02 -1.83 -4.51
C THR A 8 8.43 -0.99 -5.63
N LEU A 9 7.81 0.13 -5.27
CA LEU A 9 7.33 1.15 -6.20
C LEU A 9 7.83 2.51 -5.74
N THR A 10 8.06 3.43 -6.68
CA THR A 10 8.51 4.80 -6.36
C THR A 10 7.43 5.79 -6.75
N PHE A 11 6.94 6.56 -5.78
CA PHE A 11 5.92 7.60 -5.96
C PHE A 11 6.45 8.97 -5.57
N LYS A 12 5.80 10.05 -6.00
CA LYS A 12 6.08 11.39 -5.49
C LYS A 12 5.29 11.62 -4.21
N CYS A 13 5.97 12.05 -3.14
CA CYS A 13 5.32 12.46 -1.89
C CYS A 13 4.35 13.61 -2.16
N ARG A 14 3.13 13.54 -1.61
CA ARG A 14 2.15 14.63 -1.75
C ARG A 14 2.59 15.91 -1.04
N LYS A 15 3.37 15.78 0.04
CA LYS A 15 3.78 16.91 0.90
C LYS A 15 5.02 17.65 0.42
N CYS A 16 6.03 16.92 -0.02
CA CYS A 16 7.32 17.51 -0.41
C CYS A 16 7.72 17.24 -1.86
N SER A 17 6.87 16.57 -2.65
CA SER A 17 7.09 16.23 -4.07
C SER A 17 8.36 15.40 -4.36
N LYS A 18 9.06 14.96 -3.32
CA LYS A 18 10.26 14.12 -3.41
C LYS A 18 9.87 12.68 -3.77
N PRO A 19 10.76 11.93 -4.45
CA PRO A 19 10.55 10.51 -4.68
C PRO A 19 10.54 9.75 -3.34
N VAL A 20 9.55 8.89 -3.16
CA VAL A 20 9.34 8.01 -2.01
C VAL A 20 9.24 6.59 -2.51
N THR A 21 10.09 5.73 -1.97
CA THR A 21 10.01 4.30 -2.24
C THR A 21 9.06 3.67 -1.26
N VAL A 22 8.01 3.04 -1.77
CA VAL A 22 7.08 2.22 -1.00
C VAL A 22 7.36 0.76 -1.28
N PHE A 23 7.22 -0.07 -0.26
CA PHE A 23 7.56 -1.48 -0.30
C PHE A 23 6.27 -2.30 -0.21
N LEU A 24 6.21 -3.37 -0.99
CA LEU A 24 5.11 -4.33 -0.93
C LEU A 24 5.03 -4.88 0.49
N GLN A 25 3.93 -4.61 1.16
CA GLN A 25 3.67 -5.11 2.50
C GLN A 25 3.31 -6.59 2.40
N LYS A 26 3.98 -7.40 3.21
CA LYS A 26 3.72 -8.84 3.29
C LYS A 26 2.50 -9.05 4.20
N VAL A 27 1.31 -8.73 3.72
CA VAL A 27 0.07 -9.06 4.42
C VAL A 27 -0.43 -10.42 3.94
N SER A 28 -0.71 -11.32 4.88
CA SER A 28 -1.13 -12.70 4.58
C SER A 28 -2.59 -12.80 4.13
N ALA A 29 -3.45 -11.85 4.48
CA ALA A 29 -4.90 -11.95 4.29
C ALA A 29 -5.44 -11.09 3.13
N CYS A 30 -4.59 -10.64 2.22
CA CYS A 30 -5.03 -9.91 1.03
C CYS A 30 -4.36 -10.49 -0.22
N SER A 31 -4.77 -11.69 -0.63
CA SER A 31 -4.35 -12.29 -1.91
C SER A 31 -4.86 -11.51 -3.13
N HIS A 32 -5.87 -10.66 -2.96
CA HIS A 32 -6.56 -9.93 -4.03
C HIS A 32 -6.08 -8.48 -4.19
N ILE A 33 -5.25 -7.98 -3.27
CA ILE A 33 -4.63 -6.65 -3.36
C ILE A 33 -3.14 -6.72 -3.04
N GLN A 34 -2.41 -5.74 -3.54
CA GLN A 34 -0.99 -5.56 -3.32
C GLN A 34 -0.82 -4.25 -2.55
N PRO A 35 -0.78 -4.31 -1.21
CA PRO A 35 -0.57 -3.13 -0.39
C PRO A 35 0.90 -2.76 -0.42
N TYR A 36 1.17 -1.48 -0.58
CA TYR A 36 2.47 -0.86 -0.53
C TYR A 36 2.47 0.21 0.54
N GLN A 37 3.55 0.27 1.31
CA GLN A 37 3.74 1.29 2.34
C GLN A 37 5.19 1.74 2.37
N GLY A 38 5.39 3.02 2.63
CA GLY A 38 6.71 3.60 2.85
C GLY A 38 6.59 4.92 3.58
N ILE A 39 7.71 5.39 4.12
CA ILE A 39 7.79 6.67 4.81
C ILE A 39 8.70 7.56 3.98
N CYS A 40 8.21 8.74 3.62
CA CYS A 40 9.01 9.76 2.97
C CYS A 40 10.06 10.30 3.94
N ALA A 41 11.20 10.78 3.43
CA ALA A 41 12.21 11.48 4.23
C ALA A 41 11.67 12.73 4.95
N CYS A 42 10.51 13.26 4.55
CA CYS A 42 9.84 14.36 5.27
C CYS A 42 8.94 13.91 6.44
N GLY A 43 8.86 12.60 6.71
CA GLY A 43 8.00 12.02 7.74
C GLY A 43 6.60 11.62 7.26
N GLU A 44 6.24 11.88 6.00
CA GLU A 44 4.92 11.53 5.46
C GLU A 44 4.83 10.02 5.20
N VAL A 45 3.83 9.37 5.78
CA VAL A 45 3.51 7.96 5.50
C VAL A 45 2.74 7.88 4.19
N MET A 46 3.30 7.18 3.21
CA MET A 46 2.68 6.92 1.92
C MET A 46 2.13 5.50 1.93
N ARG A 47 0.81 5.35 1.88
CA ARG A 47 0.11 4.08 1.70
C ARG A 47 -0.49 4.03 0.30
N HIS A 48 -0.30 2.91 -0.38
CA HIS A 48 -0.86 2.66 -1.70
C HIS A 48 -1.32 1.21 -1.78
N ALA A 49 -2.35 0.90 -2.55
CA ALA A 49 -2.73 -0.48 -2.80
C ALA A 49 -3.25 -0.62 -4.22
N THR A 50 -2.95 -1.75 -4.86
CA THR A 50 -3.40 -2.07 -6.23
C THR A 50 -4.05 -3.44 -6.24
N GLY A 51 -5.18 -3.60 -6.94
CA GLY A 51 -5.89 -4.88 -7.01
C GLY A 51 -7.39 -4.67 -7.16
N GLN A 52 -8.19 -5.50 -6.50
CA GLN A 52 -9.65 -5.37 -6.47
C GLN A 52 -10.05 -4.02 -5.83
N LYS A 53 -10.85 -3.21 -6.55
CA LYS A 53 -11.21 -1.84 -6.13
C LYS A 53 -11.79 -1.77 -4.72
N ASP A 54 -12.71 -2.67 -4.40
CA ASP A 54 -13.39 -2.75 -3.10
C ASP A 54 -12.42 -2.99 -1.92
N ALA A 55 -11.51 -3.95 -2.09
CA ALA A 55 -10.47 -4.25 -1.10
C ALA A 55 -9.41 -3.13 -1.02
N VAL A 56 -9.09 -2.47 -2.13
CA VAL A 56 -8.19 -1.31 -2.13
C VAL A 56 -8.81 -0.14 -1.35
N GLU A 57 -10.10 0.14 -1.58
CA GLU A 57 -10.82 1.19 -0.86
C GLU A 57 -10.87 0.89 0.64
N SER A 58 -11.21 -0.34 1.01
CA SER A 58 -11.22 -0.80 2.40
C SER A 58 -9.85 -0.69 3.08
N TYR A 59 -8.77 -1.04 2.37
CA TYR A 59 -7.40 -0.90 2.88
C TYR A 59 -6.97 0.56 3.04
N LEU A 60 -7.36 1.45 2.12
CA LEU A 60 -7.04 2.87 2.21
C LEU A 60 -7.89 3.60 3.25
N ALA A 61 -9.12 3.15 3.48
CA ALA A 61 -10.01 3.68 4.52
C ALA A 61 -9.60 3.22 5.92
N SER A 62 -9.03 2.02 6.04
CA SER A 62 -8.50 1.51 7.30
C SER A 62 -7.10 2.08 7.52
N ASP A 63 -6.93 3.00 8.48
CA ASP A 63 -5.68 3.75 8.73
C ASP A 63 -4.55 2.88 9.36
N GLY A 64 -4.44 1.60 8.97
CA GLY A 64 -3.55 0.60 9.55
C GLY A 64 -4.23 -0.38 10.51
N ASP A 65 -5.49 -0.13 10.90
CA ASP A 65 -6.30 -1.06 11.69
C ASP A 65 -7.16 -1.93 10.76
N TRP A 66 -6.52 -2.90 10.11
CA TRP A 66 -7.22 -3.93 9.35
C TRP A 66 -7.53 -5.13 10.26
N SER A 67 -8.19 -4.88 11.39
CA SER A 67 -8.66 -5.97 12.23
C SER A 67 -9.81 -6.66 11.49
N HIS A 68 -9.51 -7.79 10.85
CA HIS A 68 -10.47 -8.60 10.12
C HIS A 68 -11.60 -8.98 11.09
N HIS A 69 -12.73 -8.27 11.03
CA HIS A 69 -13.97 -8.70 11.67
C HIS A 69 -14.39 -10.00 11.01
N HIS A 70 -13.93 -11.12 11.57
CA HIS A 70 -14.55 -12.41 11.34
C HIS A 70 -15.94 -12.32 11.95
N HIS A 71 -16.94 -12.15 11.10
CA HIS A 71 -18.31 -12.45 11.45
C HIS A 71 -18.55 -13.95 11.41
#